data_AF-A0A936SY09-F1
#
_entry.id   AF-A0A936SY09-F1
#
_cell.length_a   1.000
_cell.length_b   1.000
_cell.length_c   1.000
_cell.angle_alpha   90.00
_cell.angle_beta   90.00
_cell.angle_gamma   90.00
#
_symmetry.space_group_name_H-M   'P 1'
#
loop_
_entity.id
_entity.type
_entity.pdbx_description
1 polymer ?
#
loop_
_entity_poly.entity_id
_entity_poly.type
_entity_poly.pdbx_seq_one_letter_code
_entity_poly.pdbx_strand_id
1 'polypeptide(L)'
;MPPPREIEAVDVGTGRILTKGHGLLLGDEVRFEGQGVLPAPLSTTSIYKALPVDLDLFTVSLGGTPVVLTSSGTKPFAWRASPYPAIDQALAAASATVQDHATAHSTITNPTPQIIEIVCILAAHSIVFTNRLQLKLNADFMEKTRQRYDDAWITLRSWEKGKPIAGVTDATPQVAESGAITGGPRCRPGGFNWGKGL
;
A
#
# COMPACT_ATOMS: atom_id res chain seq x y z
N MET A 1 5.56 10.51 -7.78
CA MET A 1 5.02 11.64 -6.98
C MET A 1 3.99 12.38 -7.82
N PRO A 2 2.86 12.83 -7.22
CA PRO A 2 1.85 13.60 -7.94
C PRO A 2 2.46 14.90 -8.52
N PRO A 3 1.91 15.43 -9.62
CA PRO A 3 2.39 16.67 -10.19
C PRO A 3 2.21 17.85 -9.20
N PRO A 4 3.10 18.86 -9.25
CA PRO A 4 2.91 20.12 -8.52
C PRO A 4 1.55 20.74 -8.86
N ARG A 5 0.88 21.30 -7.86
CA ARG A 5 -0.38 22.03 -8.00
C ARG A 5 -0.16 23.50 -7.69
N GLU A 6 -0.58 24.36 -8.60
CA GLU A 6 -0.45 25.81 -8.43
C GLU A 6 -1.36 26.33 -7.33
N ILE A 7 -0.88 27.34 -6.62
CA ILE A 7 -1.65 28.05 -5.60
C ILE A 7 -2.35 29.24 -6.23
N GLU A 8 -3.68 29.30 -6.08
CA GLU A 8 -4.50 30.38 -6.62
C GLU A 8 -4.29 31.66 -5.82
N ALA A 9 -4.42 31.57 -4.51
CA ALA A 9 -4.24 32.69 -3.59
C ALA A 9 -3.75 32.20 -2.22
N VAL A 10 -3.15 33.12 -1.47
CA VAL A 10 -2.79 32.93 -0.06
C VAL A 10 -3.30 34.10 0.74
N ASP A 11 -3.74 33.83 1.96
CA ASP A 11 -4.24 34.85 2.90
C ASP A 11 -3.21 35.11 4.00
N VAL A 12 -2.69 36.34 4.03
CA VAL A 12 -1.68 36.78 4.99
C VAL A 12 -2.36 37.04 6.34
N GLY A 13 -1.76 36.58 7.42
CA GLY A 13 -2.30 36.70 8.78
C GLY A 13 -3.18 35.52 9.22
N THR A 14 -3.73 34.74 8.29
CA THR A 14 -4.47 33.50 8.62
C THR A 14 -3.74 32.23 8.19
N GLY A 15 -2.88 32.34 7.15
CA GLY A 15 -2.18 31.21 6.57
C GLY A 15 -3.04 30.28 5.72
N ARG A 16 -4.20 30.75 5.27
CA ARG A 16 -5.07 30.00 4.35
C ARG A 16 -4.50 30.01 2.94
N ILE A 17 -4.58 28.85 2.30
CA ILE A 17 -4.10 28.60 0.95
C ILE A 17 -5.31 28.16 0.12
N LEU A 18 -5.58 28.89 -0.95
CA LEU A 18 -6.64 28.58 -1.91
C LEU A 18 -6.07 27.74 -3.04
N THR A 19 -6.59 26.53 -3.21
CA THR A 19 -6.33 25.66 -4.35
C THR A 19 -7.57 24.81 -4.58
N LYS A 20 -8.25 25.01 -5.71
CA LYS A 20 -9.51 24.30 -5.99
C LYS A 20 -9.35 22.79 -5.98
N GLY A 21 -10.26 22.10 -5.30
CA GLY A 21 -10.30 20.65 -5.18
C GLY A 21 -8.96 20.08 -4.72
N HIS A 22 -8.36 20.64 -3.66
CA HIS A 22 -7.02 20.24 -3.25
C HIS A 22 -6.97 18.76 -2.85
N GLY A 23 -8.09 18.17 -2.40
CA GLY A 23 -8.23 16.74 -2.14
C GLY A 23 -7.32 16.21 -1.03
N LEU A 24 -6.86 17.12 -0.16
CA LEU A 24 -6.02 16.79 0.99
C LEU A 24 -6.90 16.38 2.16
N LEU A 25 -6.45 15.39 2.91
CA LEU A 25 -7.00 14.99 4.18
C LEU A 25 -6.21 15.62 5.33
N LEU A 26 -6.80 15.58 6.53
CA LEU A 26 -6.16 16.08 7.74
C LEU A 26 -4.87 15.29 8.03
N GLY A 27 -3.76 15.99 8.14
CA GLY A 27 -2.45 15.40 8.44
C GLY A 27 -1.62 15.02 7.21
N ASP A 28 -2.17 15.13 6.00
CA ASP A 28 -1.45 14.83 4.76
C ASP A 28 -0.17 15.67 4.67
N GLU A 29 0.92 15.04 4.27
CA GLU A 29 2.19 15.72 4.13
C GLU A 29 2.24 16.51 2.82
N VAL A 30 2.60 17.79 2.93
CA VAL A 30 2.68 18.74 1.82
C VAL A 30 4.07 19.36 1.78
N ARG A 31 4.62 19.47 0.57
CA ARG A 31 5.86 20.19 0.30
C ARG A 31 5.58 21.33 -0.66
N PHE A 32 6.12 22.51 -0.35
CA PHE A 32 6.06 23.67 -1.24
C PHE A 32 7.27 23.69 -2.17
N GLU A 33 7.03 24.09 -3.40
CA GLU A 33 8.06 24.25 -4.43
C GLU A 33 7.76 25.50 -5.26
N GLY A 34 8.77 26.11 -5.86
CA GLY A 34 8.56 27.33 -6.64
C GLY A 34 9.87 27.86 -7.21
N GLN A 35 9.74 28.60 -8.31
CA GLN A 35 10.85 29.39 -8.86
C GLN A 35 10.83 30.83 -8.34
N GLY A 36 9.67 31.29 -7.85
CA GLY A 36 9.54 32.57 -7.15
C GLY A 36 9.77 32.47 -5.64
N VAL A 37 9.43 33.54 -4.93
CA VAL A 37 9.58 33.63 -3.46
C VAL A 37 8.35 32.99 -2.81
N LEU A 38 8.55 32.02 -1.90
CA LEU A 38 7.43 31.44 -1.16
C LEU A 38 6.81 32.43 -0.16
N PRO A 39 5.50 32.35 0.12
CA PRO A 39 4.87 33.04 1.24
C PRO A 39 5.61 32.71 2.55
N ALA A 40 6.13 33.71 3.26
CA ALA A 40 6.83 33.47 4.52
C ALA A 40 5.83 33.00 5.59
N PRO A 41 6.19 32.06 6.49
CA PRO A 41 7.49 31.43 6.66
C PRO A 41 7.67 30.09 5.92
N LEU A 42 6.92 29.85 4.82
CA LEU A 42 7.05 28.60 4.07
C LEU A 42 8.45 28.45 3.46
N SER A 43 8.88 27.20 3.36
CA SER A 43 10.20 26.80 2.87
C SER A 43 10.08 25.57 1.98
N THR A 44 10.95 25.48 0.97
CA THR A 44 11.06 24.33 0.06
C THR A 44 11.74 23.12 0.71
N THR A 45 12.39 23.28 1.86
CA THR A 45 13.10 22.20 2.57
C THR A 45 12.25 21.52 3.65
N SER A 46 11.17 22.16 4.08
CA SER A 46 10.30 21.67 5.15
C SER A 46 9.14 20.85 4.59
N ILE A 47 8.74 19.82 5.34
CA ILE A 47 7.52 19.06 5.11
C ILE A 47 6.48 19.57 6.10
N TYR A 48 5.32 19.94 5.58
CA TYR A 48 4.20 20.47 6.36
C TYR A 48 3.08 19.45 6.43
N LYS A 49 2.20 19.55 7.43
CA LYS A 49 0.97 18.75 7.50
C LYS A 49 -0.24 19.61 7.13
N ALA A 50 -1.06 19.12 6.22
CA ALA A 50 -2.28 19.76 5.77
C ALA A 50 -3.33 19.77 6.89
N LEU A 51 -4.01 20.91 7.00
CA LEU A 51 -5.16 21.13 7.86
C LEU A 51 -6.28 21.67 6.94
N PRO A 52 -7.05 20.77 6.28
CA PRO A 52 -8.15 21.16 5.40
C PRO A 52 -9.17 22.03 6.16
N VAL A 53 -9.62 23.10 5.51
CA VAL A 53 -10.66 24.00 6.01
C VAL A 53 -11.97 23.74 5.27
N ASP A 54 -11.89 23.59 3.95
CA ASP A 54 -12.98 23.22 3.06
C ASP A 54 -12.41 22.57 1.78
N LEU A 55 -13.21 22.24 0.77
CA LEU A 55 -12.79 21.56 -0.46
C LEU A 55 -11.67 22.30 -1.24
N ASP A 56 -11.66 23.62 -1.17
CA ASP A 56 -10.77 24.50 -1.93
C ASP A 56 -9.76 25.24 -1.03
N LEU A 57 -9.87 25.10 0.29
CA LEU A 57 -9.11 25.86 1.27
C LEU A 57 -8.46 24.93 2.28
N PHE A 58 -7.16 25.12 2.48
CA PHE A 58 -6.44 24.45 3.54
C PHE A 58 -5.44 25.39 4.21
N THR A 59 -5.06 25.05 5.44
CA THR A 59 -3.91 25.62 6.12
C THR A 59 -2.86 24.53 6.30
N VAL A 60 -1.67 24.89 6.76
CA VAL A 60 -0.62 23.93 7.03
C VAL A 60 -0.06 24.11 8.43
N SER A 61 0.51 23.04 8.98
CA SER A 61 1.23 23.07 10.25
C SER A 61 2.65 22.54 10.09
N LEU A 62 3.54 23.05 10.94
CA LEU A 62 4.91 22.58 11.08
C LEU A 62 5.14 22.20 12.53
N GLY A 63 5.54 20.94 12.79
CA GLY A 63 5.71 20.45 14.16
C GLY A 63 4.44 20.53 15.02
N GLY A 64 3.26 20.44 14.40
CA GLY A 64 1.96 20.54 15.09
C GLY A 64 1.45 21.97 15.32
N THR A 65 2.24 23.00 14.98
CA THR A 65 1.82 24.40 15.10
C THR A 65 1.30 24.90 13.75
N PRO A 66 0.08 25.47 13.68
CA PRO A 66 -0.42 26.10 12.45
C PRO A 66 0.51 27.22 11.97
N VAL A 67 0.80 27.23 10.68
CA VAL A 67 1.65 28.24 10.05
C VAL A 67 0.81 29.45 9.70
N VAL A 68 1.14 30.58 10.29
CA VAL A 68 0.58 31.89 9.91
C VAL A 68 1.48 32.52 8.87
N LEU A 69 0.91 32.89 7.72
CA LEU A 69 1.67 33.53 6.65
C LEU A 69 1.87 35.02 6.96
N THR A 70 3.09 35.52 6.79
CA THR A 70 3.47 36.92 6.99
C THR A 70 3.77 37.67 5.70
N SER A 71 3.87 36.95 4.57
CA SER A 71 3.97 37.53 3.24
C SER A 71 3.21 36.70 2.22
N SER A 72 2.84 37.30 1.09
CA SER A 72 2.14 36.62 0.00
C SER A 72 3.06 35.85 -0.95
N GLY A 73 4.38 36.03 -0.82
CA GLY A 73 5.36 35.54 -1.78
C GLY A 73 5.22 36.19 -3.18
N THR A 74 5.97 35.64 -4.14
CA THR A 74 5.98 36.03 -5.55
C THR A 74 5.84 34.78 -6.41
N LYS A 75 4.81 34.70 -7.25
CA LYS A 75 4.59 33.59 -8.18
C LYS A 75 5.72 33.47 -9.22
N PRO A 76 5.97 32.28 -9.82
CA PRO A 76 5.23 31.03 -9.63
C PRO A 76 5.74 30.21 -8.43
N PHE A 77 4.78 29.71 -7.66
CA PHE A 77 4.98 28.71 -6.62
C PHE A 77 3.79 27.74 -6.55
N ALA A 78 4.05 26.53 -6.09
CA ALA A 78 3.15 25.39 -6.10
C ALA A 78 3.35 24.55 -4.83
N TRP A 79 2.49 23.57 -4.65
CA TRP A 79 2.63 22.56 -3.61
C TRP A 79 2.47 21.16 -4.19
N ARG A 80 2.96 20.17 -3.44
CA ARG A 80 2.84 18.76 -3.80
C ARG A 80 2.54 17.93 -2.57
N ALA A 81 1.59 17.02 -2.69
CA ALA A 81 1.34 15.99 -1.67
C ALA A 81 2.45 14.93 -1.70
N SER A 82 2.90 14.55 -0.51
CA SER A 82 3.76 13.39 -0.28
C SER A 82 2.94 12.11 -0.46
N PRO A 83 3.42 11.12 -1.22
CA PRO A 83 2.75 9.83 -1.32
C PRO A 83 3.04 8.92 -0.12
N TYR A 84 4.03 9.25 0.74
CA TYR A 84 4.52 8.34 1.77
C TYR A 84 3.48 7.95 2.83
N PRO A 85 2.71 8.88 3.42
CA PRO A 85 1.70 8.50 4.42
C PRO A 85 0.65 7.54 3.85
N ALA A 86 0.26 7.75 2.59
CA ALA A 86 -0.68 6.90 1.90
C ALA A 86 -0.10 5.51 1.59
N ILE A 87 1.21 5.43 1.28
CA ILE A 87 1.92 4.16 1.10
C ILE A 87 1.99 3.40 2.43
N ASP A 88 2.36 4.08 3.52
CA ASP A 88 2.49 3.46 4.83
C ASP A 88 1.14 2.94 5.35
N GLN A 89 0.07 3.72 5.17
CA GLN A 89 -1.29 3.27 5.51
C GLN A 89 -1.73 2.07 4.68
N ALA A 90 -1.44 2.07 3.36
CA ALA A 90 -1.77 0.96 2.49
C ALA A 90 -1.00 -0.32 2.86
N LEU A 91 0.28 -0.19 3.19
CA LEU A 91 1.12 -1.31 3.67
C LEU A 91 0.61 -1.85 5.00
N ALA A 92 0.26 -0.98 5.95
CA ALA A 92 -0.28 -1.40 7.24
C ALA A 92 -1.63 -2.13 7.09
N ALA A 93 -2.53 -1.60 6.25
CA ALA A 93 -3.81 -2.24 5.96
C ALA A 93 -3.63 -3.60 5.26
N ALA A 94 -2.76 -3.67 4.26
CA ALA A 94 -2.44 -4.93 3.58
C ALA A 94 -1.83 -5.97 4.53
N SER A 95 -0.93 -5.54 5.41
CA SER A 95 -0.33 -6.42 6.42
C SER A 95 -1.36 -6.97 7.40
N ALA A 96 -2.33 -6.15 7.83
CA ALA A 96 -3.43 -6.62 8.67
C ALA A 96 -4.29 -7.66 7.96
N THR A 97 -4.66 -7.42 6.70
CA THR A 97 -5.40 -8.39 5.88
C THR A 97 -4.67 -9.73 5.77
N VAL A 98 -3.35 -9.72 5.50
CA VAL A 98 -2.58 -10.96 5.43
C VAL A 98 -2.59 -11.69 6.78
N GLN A 99 -2.45 -10.96 7.88
CA GLN A 99 -2.49 -11.54 9.22
C GLN A 99 -3.85 -12.18 9.54
N ASP A 100 -4.96 -11.56 9.12
CA ASP A 100 -6.31 -12.09 9.31
C ASP A 100 -6.59 -13.36 8.49
N HIS A 101 -6.01 -13.47 7.29
CA HIS A 101 -6.14 -14.69 6.46
C HIS A 101 -5.12 -15.78 6.80
N ALA A 102 -4.07 -15.45 7.57
CA ALA A 102 -3.07 -16.40 8.03
C ALA A 102 -3.38 -16.97 9.42
N THR A 103 -4.63 -16.92 9.89
CA THR A 103 -5.03 -17.39 11.24
C THR A 103 -4.79 -18.88 11.47
N ALA A 104 -4.70 -19.69 10.41
CA ALA A 104 -4.31 -21.09 10.48
C ALA A 104 -2.81 -21.27 10.85
N HIS A 105 -2.02 -20.20 10.81
CA HIS A 105 -0.61 -20.19 11.14
C HIS A 105 -0.37 -19.46 12.45
N SER A 106 0.69 -19.84 13.18
CA SER A 106 1.15 -19.04 14.32
C SER A 106 1.52 -17.63 13.88
N THR A 107 1.54 -16.69 14.82
CA THR A 107 1.92 -15.30 14.56
C THR A 107 3.21 -15.24 13.74
N ILE A 108 3.12 -14.66 12.55
CA ILE A 108 4.24 -14.54 11.61
C ILE A 108 5.21 -13.51 12.19
N THR A 109 6.24 -13.99 12.87
CA THR A 109 7.29 -13.16 13.49
C THR A 109 8.45 -12.91 12.54
N ASN A 110 8.68 -13.82 11.58
CA ASN A 110 9.65 -13.67 10.50
C ASN A 110 8.94 -13.81 9.15
N PRO A 111 8.54 -12.70 8.51
CA PRO A 111 7.85 -12.77 7.23
C PRO A 111 8.80 -13.33 6.16
N THR A 112 8.32 -14.34 5.45
CA THR A 112 9.04 -14.91 4.31
C THR A 112 8.93 -13.96 3.11
N PRO A 113 9.84 -14.04 2.12
CA PRO A 113 9.76 -13.17 0.94
C PRO A 113 8.39 -13.19 0.23
N GLN A 114 7.71 -14.34 0.26
CA GLN A 114 6.38 -14.51 -0.33
C GLN A 114 5.30 -13.69 0.40
N ILE A 115 5.36 -13.62 1.74
CA ILE A 115 4.43 -12.80 2.53
C ILE A 115 4.66 -11.32 2.22
N ILE A 116 5.92 -10.89 2.17
CA ILE A 116 6.29 -9.50 1.85
C ILE A 116 5.78 -9.13 0.45
N GLU A 117 5.93 -10.02 -0.52
CA GLU A 117 5.45 -9.81 -1.89
C GLU A 117 3.93 -9.61 -1.93
N ILE A 118 3.16 -10.46 -1.25
CA ILE A 118 1.70 -10.36 -1.21
C ILE A 118 1.24 -9.06 -0.54
N VAL A 119 1.85 -8.68 0.59
CA VAL A 119 1.56 -7.39 1.25
C VAL A 119 1.83 -6.23 0.29
N CYS A 120 2.97 -6.24 -0.40
CA CYS A 120 3.32 -5.21 -1.38
C CYS A 120 2.32 -5.14 -2.54
N ILE A 121 1.86 -6.29 -3.07
CA ILE A 121 0.90 -6.36 -4.17
C ILE A 121 -0.45 -5.77 -3.74
N LEU A 122 -0.95 -6.15 -2.57
CA LEU A 122 -2.21 -5.63 -2.03
C LEU A 122 -2.15 -4.12 -1.79
N ALA A 123 -1.05 -3.63 -1.20
CA ALA A 123 -0.83 -2.20 -0.98
C ALA A 123 -0.70 -1.43 -2.30
N ALA A 124 0.04 -1.96 -3.28
CA ALA A 124 0.17 -1.32 -4.59
C ALA A 124 -1.19 -1.19 -5.29
N HIS A 125 -2.01 -2.25 -5.25
CA HIS A 125 -3.36 -2.22 -5.80
C HIS A 125 -4.23 -1.16 -5.09
N SER A 126 -4.25 -1.13 -3.75
CA SER A 126 -5.07 -0.15 -3.03
C SER A 126 -4.65 1.29 -3.35
N ILE A 127 -3.35 1.58 -3.48
CA ILE A 127 -2.85 2.91 -3.82
C ILE A 127 -3.27 3.31 -5.25
N VAL A 128 -3.13 2.39 -6.22
CA VAL A 128 -3.46 2.68 -7.63
C VAL A 128 -4.96 2.96 -7.79
N PHE A 129 -5.82 2.19 -7.13
CA PHE A 129 -7.27 2.27 -7.33
C PHE A 129 -7.98 3.25 -6.37
N THR A 130 -7.51 3.40 -5.13
CA THR A 130 -8.16 4.25 -4.12
C THR A 130 -7.66 5.69 -4.19
N ASN A 131 -6.34 5.88 -4.26
CA ASN A 131 -5.77 7.23 -4.17
C ASN A 131 -5.78 7.98 -5.49
N ARG A 132 -6.33 7.38 -6.57
CA ARG A 132 -6.35 7.91 -7.93
C ARG A 132 -5.12 8.77 -8.18
N LEU A 133 -3.93 8.21 -7.92
CA LEU A 133 -2.70 8.82 -8.39
C LEU A 133 -3.00 9.07 -9.86
N GLN A 134 -3.10 10.35 -10.26
CA GLN A 134 -3.49 10.76 -11.62
C GLN A 134 -2.40 10.42 -12.64
N LEU A 135 -1.73 9.29 -12.42
CA LEU A 135 -0.93 8.59 -13.37
C LEU A 135 -1.89 8.21 -14.49
N LYS A 136 -1.64 8.76 -15.67
CA LYS A 136 -2.14 8.19 -16.92
C LYS A 136 -1.48 6.82 -17.08
N LEU A 137 -1.95 5.84 -16.33
CA LEU A 137 -1.46 4.48 -16.39
C LEU A 137 -1.98 3.87 -17.67
N ASN A 138 -1.10 3.14 -18.36
CA ASN A 138 -1.47 2.35 -19.51
C ASN A 138 -2.51 1.29 -19.06
N ALA A 139 -3.53 1.04 -19.88
CA ALA A 139 -4.53 0.01 -19.62
C ALA A 139 -3.88 -1.37 -19.36
N ASP A 140 -2.79 -1.68 -20.07
CA ASP A 140 -2.02 -2.92 -19.86
C ASP A 140 -1.40 -3.00 -18.45
N PHE A 141 -0.94 -1.88 -17.89
CA PHE A 141 -0.40 -1.85 -16.53
C PHE A 141 -1.49 -2.07 -15.48
N MET A 142 -2.65 -1.47 -15.70
CA MET A 142 -3.82 -1.65 -14.82
C MET A 142 -4.27 -3.11 -14.80
N GLU A 143 -4.34 -3.74 -15.97
CA GLU A 143 -4.75 -5.14 -16.09
C GLU A 143 -3.74 -6.08 -15.41
N LYS A 144 -2.43 -5.88 -15.63
CA LYS A 144 -1.38 -6.68 -14.96
C LYS A 144 -1.41 -6.53 -13.44
N THR A 145 -1.67 -5.31 -12.95
CA THR A 145 -1.78 -5.04 -11.50
C THR A 145 -2.98 -5.76 -10.90
N ARG A 146 -4.11 -5.74 -11.61
CA ARG A 146 -5.32 -6.47 -11.24
C ARG A 146 -5.10 -7.98 -11.22
N GLN A 147 -4.47 -8.53 -12.26
CA GLN A 147 -4.18 -9.96 -12.32
C GLN A 147 -3.31 -10.42 -11.15
N ARG A 148 -2.24 -9.68 -10.83
CA ARG A 148 -1.39 -9.97 -9.67
C ARG A 148 -2.15 -9.89 -8.35
N TYR A 149 -3.08 -8.95 -8.23
CA TYR A 149 -3.95 -8.82 -7.06
C TYR A 149 -4.85 -10.05 -6.91
N ASP A 150 -5.46 -10.52 -8.00
CA ASP A 150 -6.30 -11.72 -7.98
C ASP A 150 -5.48 -12.98 -7.63
N ASP A 151 -4.27 -13.12 -8.17
CA ASP A 151 -3.35 -14.22 -7.84
C ASP A 151 -2.91 -14.21 -6.36
N ALA A 152 -2.66 -13.01 -5.80
CA ALA A 152 -2.34 -12.84 -4.39
C ALA A 152 -3.52 -13.28 -3.49
N TRP A 153 -4.75 -12.95 -3.88
CA TRP A 153 -5.96 -13.39 -3.16
C TRP A 153 -6.21 -14.89 -3.24
N ILE A 154 -5.93 -15.53 -4.37
CA ILE A 154 -5.99 -16.99 -4.50
C ILE A 154 -5.00 -17.64 -3.52
N THR A 155 -3.80 -17.06 -3.40
CA THR A 155 -2.77 -17.55 -2.47
C THR A 155 -3.22 -17.38 -1.02
N LEU A 156 -3.72 -16.21 -0.63
CA LEU A 156 -4.22 -15.97 0.74
C LEU A 156 -5.35 -16.92 1.13
N ARG A 157 -6.33 -17.13 0.27
CA ARG A 157 -7.42 -18.09 0.50
C ARG A 157 -6.93 -19.53 0.60
N SER A 158 -5.78 -19.85 0.00
CA SER A 158 -5.17 -21.18 0.16
C SER A 158 -4.53 -21.35 1.54
N TRP A 159 -3.94 -20.28 2.10
CA TRP A 159 -3.39 -20.28 3.46
C TRP A 159 -4.48 -20.30 4.53
N GLU A 160 -5.61 -19.64 4.28
CA GLU A 160 -6.80 -19.75 5.15
C GLU A 160 -7.32 -21.18 5.24
N LYS A 161 -7.15 -21.97 4.17
CA LYS A 161 -7.45 -23.42 4.13
C LYS A 161 -6.32 -24.30 4.68
N GLY A 162 -5.30 -23.68 5.29
CA GLY A 162 -4.13 -24.26 5.95
C GLY A 162 -3.09 -24.91 5.03
N LYS A 163 -3.10 -24.57 3.73
CA LYS A 163 -1.97 -24.86 2.85
C LYS A 163 -0.69 -24.27 3.46
N PRO A 164 0.40 -25.05 3.56
CA PRO A 164 1.61 -24.58 4.21
C PRO A 164 2.21 -23.37 3.50
N ILE A 165 2.59 -22.36 4.28
CA ILE A 165 3.40 -21.24 3.83
C ILE A 165 4.85 -21.71 3.80
N ALA A 166 5.54 -21.53 2.67
CA ALA A 166 6.94 -21.93 2.55
C ALA A 166 7.79 -21.20 3.61
N GLY A 167 8.37 -21.94 4.56
CA GLY A 167 9.26 -21.41 5.60
C GLY A 167 8.58 -21.02 6.92
N VAL A 168 7.26 -21.16 7.06
CA VAL A 168 6.55 -20.97 8.34
C VAL A 168 6.20 -22.33 8.91
N THR A 169 6.56 -22.57 10.17
CA THR A 169 6.23 -23.83 10.86
C THR A 169 4.74 -23.85 11.18
N ASP A 170 4.05 -24.90 10.74
CA ASP A 170 2.64 -25.14 11.05
C ASP A 170 2.45 -25.19 12.58
N ALA A 171 1.49 -24.41 13.08
CA ALA A 171 1.18 -24.32 14.51
C ALA A 171 0.23 -25.43 14.97
N THR A 172 -0.44 -26.11 14.04
CA THR A 172 -1.40 -27.18 14.30
C THR A 172 -1.01 -28.46 13.54
N PRO A 173 0.13 -29.11 13.88
CA PRO A 173 0.58 -30.32 13.20
C PRO A 173 -0.32 -31.55 13.43
N GLN A 174 -1.48 -31.40 14.06
CA GLN A 174 -2.30 -32.52 14.56
C GLN A 174 -3.59 -32.79 13.79
N VAL A 175 -3.95 -31.99 12.77
CA VAL A 175 -5.11 -32.32 11.92
C VAL A 175 -4.63 -32.47 10.48
N ALA A 176 -4.58 -33.71 10.00
CA ALA A 176 -4.36 -33.98 8.59
C ALA A 176 -5.48 -33.32 7.79
N GLU A 177 -5.15 -32.26 7.05
CA GLU A 177 -6.08 -31.66 6.11
C GLU A 177 -6.40 -32.68 5.02
N SER A 178 -7.69 -32.85 4.73
CA SER A 178 -8.23 -33.84 3.77
C SER A 178 -7.83 -33.61 2.31
N GLY A 179 -6.76 -32.85 2.04
CA GLY A 179 -6.18 -32.61 0.73
C GLY A 179 -4.79 -33.23 0.51
N ALA A 180 -4.15 -33.81 1.54
CA ALA A 180 -2.87 -34.51 1.39
C ALA A 180 -3.05 -35.88 0.74
N ILE A 181 -3.45 -35.92 -0.54
CA ILE A 181 -3.20 -37.09 -1.38
C ILE A 181 -1.70 -37.12 -1.62
N THR A 182 -0.98 -37.77 -0.71
CA THR A 182 0.37 -38.25 -0.95
C THR A 182 0.31 -39.14 -2.19
N GLY A 183 0.84 -38.66 -3.31
CA GLY A 183 1.23 -39.51 -4.43
C GLY A 183 2.29 -40.48 -3.94
N GLY A 184 1.87 -41.60 -3.35
CA GLY A 184 2.76 -42.68 -2.97
C GLY A 184 3.41 -43.29 -4.21
N PRO A 185 4.67 -43.74 -4.13
CA PRO A 185 5.32 -44.43 -5.24
C PRO A 185 4.49 -45.68 -5.56
N ARG A 186 4.13 -45.86 -6.84
CA ARG A 186 3.44 -47.06 -7.30
C ARG A 186 4.34 -48.27 -7.08
N CYS A 187 4.19 -48.95 -5.94
CA CYS A 187 4.64 -50.32 -5.78
C CYS A 187 3.84 -51.18 -6.77
N ARG A 188 4.50 -51.57 -7.87
CA ARG A 188 4.04 -52.66 -8.74
C ARG A 188 3.97 -53.93 -7.88
N PRO A 189 2.82 -54.62 -7.75
CA PRO A 189 2.79 -55.93 -7.13
C PRO A 189 3.43 -56.93 -8.09
N GLY A 190 4.55 -57.51 -7.69
CA GLY A 190 5.11 -58.68 -8.34
C GLY A 190 4.23 -59.90 -8.07
N GLY A 191 3.58 -60.42 -9.11
CA GLY A 191 2.99 -61.74 -9.11
C GLY A 191 3.99 -62.75 -9.67
N PHE A 192 4.77 -63.38 -8.79
CA PHE A 192 5.55 -64.58 -9.07
C PHE A 192 4.59 -65.77 -8.91
N ASN A 193 4.38 -66.58 -9.95
CA ASN A 193 3.71 -67.88 -9.80
C ASN A 193 4.55 -69.00 -10.42
N TRP A 194 4.83 -70.00 -9.60
CA TRP A 194 5.57 -71.23 -9.93
C TRP A 194 4.61 -72.27 -10.50
N GLY A 195 4.99 -72.95 -11.59
CA GLY A 195 4.26 -74.11 -12.11
C GLY A 195 5.13 -74.97 -13.01
N LYS A 196 5.40 -76.20 -12.55
CA LYS A 196 6.28 -77.23 -13.11
C LYS A 196 5.59 -78.12 -14.17
N GLY A 197 6.43 -78.77 -14.99
CA GLY A 197 6.22 -80.10 -15.61
C GLY A 197 5.41 -80.09 -16.90
N LEU A 198 5.78 -80.78 -17.99
CA LEU A 198 6.66 -81.93 -18.24
C LEU A 198 7.29 -81.77 -19.63
#